data_AF-A0AAD7TPK4-F1
#
_entry.id   AF-A0AAD7TPK4-F1
#
_cell.length_a   1.000
_cell.length_b   1.000
_cell.length_c   1.000
_cell.angle_alpha   90.00
_cell.angle_beta   90.00
_cell.angle_gamma   90.00
#
_symmetry.space_group_name_H-M   'P 1'
#
loop_
_entity.id
_entity.type
_entity.pdbx_description
1 polymer ?
#
loop_
_entity_poly.entity_id
_entity_poly.type
_entity_poly.pdbx_seq_one_letter_code
_entity_poly.pdbx_strand_id
1 'polypeptide(L)'
;MPVSLPIEFALHRFLYADPTPGALQVFLDHPGLLVEKKGAVPPEQEVEEGGQWINADPIPGCIVCNIGEMWEVWSNGLYKSTLHRVVHRGSNYRILIMAYDMCVTASREQIRHLETAIQNLTSLSSIPFFFEPNFDARIEPLPTARRMQEEDRALRKLRGPEKTYEPVVYGDFLLRKVGSNFDTGKGRYDAE
;
A
#
# COMPACT_ATOMS: atom_id res chain seq x y z
N MET A 1 -2.29 15.75 13.17
CA MET A 1 -1.25 14.71 13.08
C MET A 1 -1.66 13.74 11.98
N PRO A 2 -0.74 13.29 11.11
CA PRO A 2 -1.05 12.24 10.14
C PRO A 2 -1.44 10.97 10.90
N VAL A 3 -2.48 10.28 10.45
CA VAL A 3 -2.84 8.97 10.98
C VAL A 3 -2.34 7.95 9.98
N SER A 4 -1.36 7.15 10.39
CA SER A 4 -0.94 5.96 9.67
C SER A 4 -2.06 4.93 9.78
N LEU A 5 -2.75 4.63 8.67
CA LEU A 5 -3.76 3.59 8.65
C LEU A 5 -3.03 2.23 8.67
N PRO A 6 -3.12 1.42 9.73
CA PRO A 6 -2.24 0.25 9.92
C PRO A 6 -2.50 -0.95 8.99
N ILE A 7 -3.29 -0.77 7.93
CA ILE A 7 -4.02 -1.85 7.29
C ILE A 7 -3.26 -2.36 6.05
N GLU A 8 -2.02 -2.80 6.25
CA GLU A 8 -1.18 -3.33 5.17
C GLU A 8 -1.17 -4.86 5.15
N PHE A 9 -2.35 -5.47 5.19
CA PHE A 9 -2.50 -6.93 5.16
C PHE A 9 -2.76 -7.46 3.76
N ALA A 10 -3.32 -6.61 2.88
CA ALA A 10 -3.72 -6.95 1.52
C ALA A 10 -2.65 -7.52 0.60
N LEU A 11 -3.09 -8.35 -0.33
CA LEU A 11 -2.36 -8.64 -1.55
C LEU A 11 -2.38 -7.41 -2.47
N HIS A 12 -3.59 -6.91 -2.76
CA HIS A 12 -3.84 -5.67 -3.49
C HIS A 12 -4.86 -4.81 -2.76
N ARG A 13 -4.62 -3.51 -2.77
CA ARG A 13 -5.54 -2.50 -2.27
C ARG A 13 -5.91 -1.57 -3.41
N PHE A 14 -7.20 -1.44 -3.67
CA PHE A 14 -7.73 -0.40 -4.54
C PHE A 14 -8.41 0.65 -3.69
N LEU A 15 -8.08 1.92 -3.92
CA LEU A 15 -8.61 3.03 -3.14
C LEU A 15 -9.32 3.99 -4.08
N TYR A 16 -10.63 4.13 -3.86
CA TYR A 16 -11.33 5.32 -4.28
C TYR A 16 -10.99 6.43 -3.29
N ALA A 17 -10.11 7.34 -3.70
CA ALA A 17 -9.62 8.40 -2.85
C ALA A 17 -10.54 9.62 -2.93
N ASP A 18 -10.82 10.20 -1.76
CA ASP A 18 -11.47 11.50 -1.66
C ASP A 18 -10.71 12.56 -2.50
N PRO A 19 -11.42 13.46 -3.22
CA PRO A 19 -10.82 14.47 -4.09
C PRO A 19 -9.96 15.55 -3.41
N THR A 20 -9.77 15.54 -2.08
CA THR A 20 -8.97 16.57 -1.41
C THR A 20 -7.48 16.44 -1.77
N PRO A 21 -6.85 17.48 -2.34
CA PRO A 21 -5.43 17.47 -2.67
C PRO A 21 -4.52 17.26 -1.44
N GLY A 22 -3.54 16.37 -1.62
CA GLY A 22 -2.54 15.90 -0.67
C GLY A 22 -3.08 15.25 0.60
N ALA A 23 -4.34 14.80 0.57
CA ALA A 23 -4.91 14.01 1.65
C ALA A 23 -4.30 12.59 1.72
N LEU A 24 -3.76 12.07 0.61
CA LEU A 24 -3.05 10.81 0.55
C LEU A 24 -1.57 11.06 0.20
N GLN A 25 -0.67 10.49 0.99
CA GLN A 25 0.77 10.56 0.74
C GLN A 25 1.37 9.16 0.73
N VAL A 26 2.38 8.98 -0.12
CA VAL A 26 3.14 7.73 -0.28
C VAL A 26 4.61 8.03 -0.05
N PHE A 27 5.30 7.15 0.68
CA PHE A 27 6.73 7.29 0.96
C PHE A 27 7.56 6.61 -0.13
N LEU A 28 8.57 7.32 -0.61
CA LEU A 28 9.55 6.79 -1.55
C LEU A 28 10.89 6.63 -0.85
N ASP A 29 11.37 5.39 -0.76
CA ASP A 29 12.65 5.00 -0.14
C ASP A 29 13.87 5.26 -1.03
N HIS A 30 13.68 5.85 -2.21
CA HIS A 30 14.76 6.19 -3.13
C HIS A 30 14.56 7.57 -3.78
N PRO A 31 15.45 8.55 -3.54
CA PRO A 31 15.33 9.90 -4.09
C PRO A 31 15.54 10.01 -5.62
N GLY A 32 15.79 8.89 -6.33
CA GLY A 32 16.20 8.89 -7.74
C GLY A 32 15.13 8.44 -8.76
N LEU A 33 14.01 7.86 -8.33
CA LEU A 33 13.03 7.26 -9.26
C LEU A 33 12.06 8.29 -9.88
N LEU A 34 12.03 9.53 -9.40
CA LEU A 34 11.09 10.58 -9.87
C LEU A 34 11.73 11.98 -10.05
N VAL A 35 13.03 12.09 -10.34
CA VAL A 35 13.63 13.40 -10.69
C VAL A 35 13.93 13.48 -12.18
N GLU A 36 12.86 13.56 -12.97
CA GLU A 36 12.82 14.48 -14.11
C GLU A 36 11.48 15.25 -14.06
N LYS A 37 11.40 16.28 -13.22
CA LYS A 37 10.44 17.38 -13.42
C LYS A 37 11.22 18.69 -13.53
N LYS A 38 11.25 19.23 -14.75
CA LYS A 38 11.49 20.65 -14.99
C LYS A 38 10.33 21.44 -14.35
N GLY A 39 10.56 22.02 -13.19
CA GLY A 39 9.60 22.88 -12.50
C GLY A 39 9.70 22.71 -10.99
N ALA A 40 9.69 23.84 -10.28
CA ALA A 40 9.88 23.92 -8.83
C ALA A 40 9.10 22.84 -8.05
N VAL A 41 9.79 22.20 -7.10
CA VAL A 41 9.19 21.27 -6.14
C VAL A 41 8.09 22.00 -5.37
N PRO A 42 6.83 21.51 -5.35
CA PRO A 42 5.80 22.06 -4.49
C PRO A 42 6.23 21.96 -3.03
N PRO A 43 6.01 22.98 -2.19
CA PRO A 43 6.53 23.07 -0.82
C PRO A 43 5.97 22.02 0.17
N GLU A 44 5.15 21.06 -0.28
CA GLU A 44 4.42 20.11 0.57
C GLU A 44 5.07 18.72 0.69
N GLN A 45 6.23 18.51 0.07
CA GLN A 45 6.96 17.23 0.13
C GLN A 45 7.94 17.24 1.30
N GLU A 46 7.61 16.50 2.36
CA GLU A 46 8.50 16.30 3.50
C GLU A 46 9.60 15.31 3.12
N VAL A 47 10.84 15.77 3.20
CA VAL A 47 12.04 14.94 3.02
C VAL A 47 12.50 14.50 4.40
N GLU A 48 12.53 13.19 4.63
CA GLU A 48 13.03 12.57 5.86
C GLU A 48 14.37 11.88 5.57
N GLU A 49 15.17 11.60 6.60
CA GLU A 49 16.40 10.81 6.41
C GLU A 49 16.04 9.42 5.85
N GLY A 50 16.39 9.19 4.58
CA GLY A 50 16.17 7.91 3.90
C GLY A 50 15.02 7.88 2.88
N GLY A 51 14.25 8.96 2.71
CA GLY A 51 13.21 9.01 1.68
C GLY A 51 12.37 10.28 1.64
N GLN A 52 11.33 10.30 0.81
CA GLN A 52 10.45 11.46 0.64
C GLN A 52 8.98 11.07 0.62
N TRP A 53 8.13 11.86 1.28
CA TRP A 53 6.68 11.76 1.15
C TRP A 53 6.20 12.53 -0.08
N ILE A 54 5.47 11.86 -0.96
CA ILE A 54 4.86 12.47 -2.14
C ILE A 54 3.33 12.41 -2.07
N ASN A 55 2.65 13.45 -2.56
CA ASN A 55 1.19 13.46 -2.67
C ASN A 55 0.74 12.50 -3.79
N ALA A 56 -0.28 11.69 -3.49
CA ALA A 56 -0.95 10.80 -4.45
C ALA A 56 -2.38 11.32 -4.70
N ASP A 57 -2.47 12.47 -5.35
CA ASP A 57 -3.74 13.13 -5.64
C ASP A 57 -4.60 12.30 -6.61
N PRO A 58 -5.91 12.15 -6.34
CA PRO A 58 -6.79 11.37 -7.20
C PRO A 58 -6.92 11.99 -8.59
N ILE A 59 -6.79 11.16 -9.62
CA ILE A 59 -7.06 11.52 -11.00
C ILE A 59 -8.52 11.14 -11.30
N PRO A 60 -9.34 12.06 -11.87
CA PRO A 60 -10.74 11.74 -12.21
C PRO A 60 -10.87 10.49 -13.08
N GLY A 61 -11.75 9.56 -12.66
CA GLY A 61 -11.96 8.27 -13.35
C GLY A 61 -10.90 7.21 -13.06
N CYS A 62 -9.92 7.49 -12.19
CA CYS A 62 -8.91 6.54 -11.77
C CYS A 62 -9.10 6.10 -10.30
N ILE A 63 -8.50 4.96 -9.98
CA ILE A 63 -8.38 4.44 -8.62
C ILE A 63 -6.90 4.32 -8.27
N VAL A 64 -6.55 4.52 -7.01
CA VAL A 64 -5.19 4.27 -6.53
C VAL A 64 -5.04 2.78 -6.25
N CYS A 65 -4.04 2.13 -6.83
CA CYS A 65 -3.71 0.74 -6.54
C CYS A 65 -2.41 0.69 -5.74
N ASN A 66 -2.43 0.00 -4.61
CA ASN A 66 -1.25 -0.30 -3.81
C ASN A 66 -1.13 -1.81 -3.62
N ILE A 67 0.09 -2.30 -3.53
CA ILE A 67 0.41 -3.69 -3.18
C ILE A 67 0.73 -3.76 -1.69
N GLY A 68 0.33 -4.83 -1.03
CA GLY A 68 0.69 -5.04 0.37
C GLY A 68 1.73 -6.14 0.56
N GLU A 69 1.99 -6.47 1.83
CA GLU A 69 3.12 -7.32 2.22
C GLU A 69 3.05 -8.74 1.64
N MET A 70 1.85 -9.28 1.41
CA MET A 70 1.71 -10.61 0.80
C MET A 70 2.24 -10.63 -0.63
N TRP A 71 2.12 -9.52 -1.37
CA TRP A 71 2.71 -9.39 -2.71
C TRP A 71 4.24 -9.26 -2.64
N GLU A 72 4.76 -8.59 -1.61
CA GLU A 72 6.20 -8.50 -1.38
C GLU A 72 6.80 -9.89 -1.09
N VAL A 73 6.15 -10.70 -0.25
CA VAL A 73 6.54 -12.11 -0.02
C VAL A 73 6.47 -12.90 -1.32
N TRP A 74 5.35 -12.83 -2.04
CA TRP A 74 5.12 -13.61 -3.26
C TRP A 74 6.11 -13.25 -4.38
N SER A 75 6.49 -11.98 -4.47
CA SER A 75 7.47 -11.47 -5.44
C SER A 75 8.92 -11.50 -4.94
N ASN A 76 9.19 -12.13 -3.80
CA ASN A 76 10.52 -12.18 -3.18
C ASN A 76 11.18 -10.80 -3.03
N GLY A 77 10.39 -9.76 -2.77
CA GLY A 77 10.86 -8.39 -2.61
C GLY A 77 11.15 -7.62 -3.90
N LEU A 78 10.82 -8.17 -5.08
CA LEU A 78 10.88 -7.41 -6.34
C LEU A 78 9.91 -6.23 -6.33
N TYR A 79 8.75 -6.41 -5.72
CA TYR A 79 7.75 -5.37 -5.51
C TYR A 79 7.58 -5.12 -4.01
N LYS A 80 7.99 -3.93 -3.55
CA LYS A 80 7.91 -3.57 -2.13
C LYS A 80 6.56 -2.96 -1.78
N SER A 81 6.00 -3.36 -0.65
CA SER A 81 4.84 -2.69 -0.06
C SER A 81 5.21 -1.25 0.26
N THR A 82 4.51 -0.30 -0.34
CA THR A 82 4.86 1.13 -0.22
C THR A 82 4.16 1.74 1.00
N LEU A 83 4.93 2.43 1.85
CA LEU A 83 4.35 3.11 3.02
C LEU A 83 3.44 4.23 2.53
N HIS A 84 2.28 4.36 3.17
CA HIS A 84 1.31 5.39 2.81
C HIS A 84 0.61 5.92 4.06
N ARG A 85 0.26 7.20 4.04
CA ARG A 85 -0.42 7.87 5.15
C ARG A 85 -1.54 8.75 4.64
N VAL A 86 -2.54 8.94 5.49
CA VAL A 86 -3.64 9.88 5.23
C VAL A 86 -3.41 11.12 6.09
N VAL A 87 -3.35 12.28 5.43
CA VAL A 87 -3.21 13.58 6.07
C VAL A 87 -4.57 14.23 6.15
N HIS A 88 -5.05 14.47 7.37
CA HIS A 88 -6.30 15.19 7.59
C HIS A 88 -6.06 16.71 7.40
N ARG A 89 -6.56 17.26 6.30
CA ARG A 89 -6.36 18.68 5.90
C ARG A 89 -7.60 19.58 6.02
N GLY A 90 -8.74 19.03 6.44
CA GLY A 90 -10.00 19.78 6.52
C GLY A 90 -10.50 19.92 7.95
N SER A 91 -11.43 20.85 8.20
CA SER A 91 -12.17 20.93 9.48
C SER A 91 -13.30 19.91 9.59
N ASN A 92 -13.62 19.20 8.51
CA ASN A 92 -14.71 18.24 8.42
C ASN A 92 -14.23 16.81 8.73
N TYR A 93 -15.15 15.99 9.25
CA TYR A 93 -14.93 14.56 9.43
C TYR A 93 -14.70 13.88 8.07
N ARG A 94 -13.72 12.98 8.01
CA ARG A 94 -13.52 12.07 6.89
C ARG A 94 -14.05 10.71 7.30
N ILE A 95 -14.81 10.08 6.43
CA ILE A 95 -15.32 8.73 6.67
C ILE A 95 -14.51 7.77 5.79
N LEU A 96 -13.98 6.72 6.42
CA LEU A 96 -13.31 5.62 5.73
C LEU A 96 -14.25 4.42 5.76
N ILE A 97 -14.71 3.97 4.59
CA ILE A 97 -15.55 2.78 4.48
C ILE A 97 -14.65 1.64 4.00
N MET A 98 -14.45 0.66 4.88
CA MET A 98 -13.57 -0.46 4.61
C MET A 98 -14.37 -1.59 3.95
N ALA A 99 -13.97 -2.01 2.76
CA ALA A 99 -14.58 -3.13 2.07
C ALA A 99 -13.55 -4.23 1.83
N TYR A 100 -13.88 -5.45 2.25
CA TYR A 100 -12.99 -6.60 2.18
C TYR A 100 -13.57 -7.66 1.25
N ASP A 101 -12.74 -8.16 0.35
CA ASP A 101 -13.02 -9.35 -0.43
C ASP A 101 -11.94 -10.41 -0.16
N MET A 102 -12.37 -11.57 0.33
CA MET A 102 -11.49 -12.72 0.57
C MET A 102 -11.27 -13.56 -0.70
N CYS A 103 -11.87 -13.18 -1.83
CA CYS A 103 -11.73 -13.88 -3.10
C CYS A 103 -10.82 -13.10 -4.05
N VAL A 104 -9.72 -13.72 -4.50
CA VAL A 104 -8.75 -13.14 -5.45
C VAL A 104 -9.37 -12.89 -6.84
N THR A 105 -10.58 -13.39 -7.10
CA THR A 105 -11.33 -13.12 -8.32
C THR A 105 -12.34 -12.00 -8.10
N ALA A 106 -11.96 -10.76 -8.42
CA ALA A 106 -12.92 -9.69 -8.61
C ALA A 106 -13.81 -10.02 -9.82
N SER A 107 -15.08 -10.36 -9.60
CA SER A 107 -16.03 -10.47 -10.71
C SER A 107 -16.34 -9.08 -11.27
N ARG A 108 -16.66 -8.98 -12.57
CA ARG A 108 -17.12 -7.73 -13.19
C ARG A 108 -18.33 -7.12 -12.48
N GLU A 109 -19.07 -7.95 -11.75
CA GLU A 109 -20.25 -7.58 -10.99
C GLU A 109 -19.88 -6.92 -9.65
N GLN A 110 -18.84 -7.39 -8.96
CA GLN A 110 -18.30 -6.73 -7.77
C GLN A 110 -17.75 -5.34 -8.08
N ILE A 111 -17.07 -5.17 -9.23
CA ILE A 111 -16.59 -3.85 -9.69
C ILE A 111 -17.75 -2.89 -9.96
N ARG A 112 -18.87 -3.37 -10.52
CA ARG A 112 -20.07 -2.53 -10.74
C ARG A 112 -20.77 -2.14 -9.44
N HIS A 113 -20.87 -3.06 -8.48
CA HIS A 113 -21.40 -2.73 -7.16
C HIS A 113 -20.52 -1.70 -6.44
N LEU A 114 -19.20 -1.77 -6.65
CA LEU A 114 -18.23 -0.75 -6.24
C LEU A 114 -18.60 0.63 -6.78
N GLU A 115 -18.71 0.73 -8.12
CA GLU A 115 -18.99 1.99 -8.83
C GLU A 115 -20.32 2.58 -8.35
N THR A 116 -21.33 1.73 -8.16
CA THR A 116 -22.65 2.14 -7.69
C THR A 116 -22.63 2.62 -6.23
N ALA A 117 -21.90 1.94 -5.35
CA ALA A 117 -21.73 2.37 -3.96
C ALA A 117 -20.97 3.70 -3.87
N ILE A 118 -19.93 3.87 -4.68
CA ILE A 118 -19.12 5.08 -4.80
C ILE A 118 -19.96 6.27 -5.30
N GLN A 119 -20.80 6.06 -6.33
CA GLN A 119 -21.60 7.13 -6.93
C GLN A 119 -22.70 7.70 -6.01
N ASN A 120 -23.17 6.91 -5.03
CA ASN A 120 -24.22 7.33 -4.10
C ASN A 120 -23.70 7.95 -2.80
N LEU A 121 -22.38 7.92 -2.56
CA LEU A 121 -21.75 8.53 -1.39
C LEU A 121 -21.38 9.98 -1.68
N THR A 122 -22.31 10.89 -1.39
CA THR A 122 -22.03 12.32 -1.32
C THR A 122 -21.27 12.63 -0.03
N SER A 123 -20.14 13.33 -0.14
CA SER A 123 -19.26 13.88 0.92
C SER A 123 -18.05 13.03 1.35
N LEU A 124 -16.86 13.65 1.20
CA LEU A 124 -15.53 13.35 1.74
C LEU A 124 -15.24 11.90 2.22
N SER A 125 -15.53 10.91 1.38
CA SER A 125 -15.38 9.50 1.73
C SER A 125 -14.30 8.86 0.88
N SER A 126 -13.34 8.22 1.54
CA SER A 126 -12.38 7.31 0.90
C SER A 126 -12.86 5.88 1.12
N ILE A 127 -12.78 5.05 0.08
CA ILE A 127 -13.24 3.66 0.14
C ILE A 127 -12.10 2.74 -0.30
N PRO A 128 -11.32 2.19 0.65
CA PRO A 128 -10.36 1.15 0.34
C PRO A 128 -11.04 -0.22 0.20
N PHE A 129 -10.64 -0.91 -0.85
CA PHE A 129 -11.01 -2.27 -1.18
C PHE A 129 -9.78 -3.16 -1.07
N PHE A 130 -9.89 -4.20 -0.27
CA PHE A 130 -8.81 -5.12 0.03
C PHE A 130 -9.09 -6.46 -0.65
N PHE A 131 -8.16 -6.87 -1.50
CA PHE A 131 -8.12 -8.23 -2.03
C PHE A 131 -7.16 -9.03 -1.19
N GLU A 132 -7.73 -9.93 -0.40
CA GLU A 132 -7.01 -10.74 0.57
C GLU A 132 -6.95 -12.20 0.09
N PRO A 133 -5.85 -12.92 0.36
CA PRO A 133 -5.84 -14.37 0.24
C PRO A 133 -6.84 -15.03 1.20
N ASN A 134 -7.17 -16.30 0.95
CA ASN A 134 -7.88 -17.10 1.94
C ASN A 134 -7.09 -17.17 3.25
N PHE A 135 -7.77 -17.30 4.39
CA PHE A 135 -7.13 -17.32 5.71
C PHE A 135 -6.08 -18.44 5.87
N ASP A 136 -6.31 -19.59 5.25
CA ASP A 136 -5.39 -20.73 5.24
C ASP A 136 -4.39 -20.72 4.08
N ALA A 137 -4.41 -19.68 3.23
CA ALA A 137 -3.54 -19.59 2.07
C ALA A 137 -2.06 -19.53 2.50
N ARG A 138 -1.26 -20.44 1.93
CA ARG A 138 0.19 -20.42 2.05
C ARG A 138 0.78 -19.61 0.91
N ILE A 139 1.39 -18.48 1.25
CA ILE A 139 2.06 -17.57 0.32
C ILE A 139 3.55 -17.85 0.37
N GLU A 140 4.15 -18.18 -0.77
CA GLU A 140 5.58 -18.49 -0.88
C GLU A 140 6.22 -17.76 -2.06
N PRO A 141 7.50 -17.36 -1.99
CA PRO A 141 8.12 -16.62 -3.08
C PRO A 141 8.12 -17.42 -4.37
N LEU A 142 7.68 -16.77 -5.46
CA LEU A 142 7.64 -17.42 -6.77
C LEU A 142 9.06 -17.82 -7.20
N PRO A 143 9.27 -19.04 -7.71
CA PRO A 143 10.57 -19.46 -8.24
C PRO A 143 11.09 -18.52 -9.33
N THR A 144 10.18 -17.98 -10.17
CA THR A 144 10.54 -16.99 -11.19
C THR A 144 11.01 -15.67 -10.57
N ALA A 145 10.39 -15.22 -9.48
CA ALA A 145 10.79 -13.99 -8.80
C ALA A 145 12.19 -14.12 -8.18
N ARG A 146 12.51 -15.28 -7.59
CA ARG A 146 13.86 -15.60 -7.11
C ARG A 146 14.90 -15.51 -8.23
N ARG A 147 14.65 -16.15 -9.37
CA ARG A 147 15.55 -16.08 -10.53
C ARG A 147 15.73 -14.64 -11.04
N MET A 148 14.65 -13.87 -11.18
CA MET A 148 14.73 -12.47 -11.61
C MET A 148 15.54 -11.61 -10.65
N GLN A 149 15.44 -11.85 -9.35
CA GLN A 149 16.24 -11.14 -8.35
C GLN A 149 17.72 -11.52 -8.43
N GLU A 150 18.05 -12.80 -8.60
CA GLU A 150 19.42 -13.28 -8.82
C GLU A 150 20.04 -12.63 -10.07
N GLU A 151 19.28 -12.58 -11.17
CA GLU A 151 19.68 -11.94 -12.43
C GLU A 151 19.91 -10.43 -12.28
N ASP A 152 18.97 -9.68 -11.68
CA ASP A 152 19.12 -8.24 -11.44
C ASP A 152 20.33 -7.94 -10.55
N ARG A 153 20.54 -8.76 -9.52
CA ARG A 153 21.67 -8.64 -8.61
C ARG A 153 23.00 -8.86 -9.30
N ALA A 154 23.08 -9.88 -10.16
CA ALA A 154 24.25 -10.17 -10.96
C ALA A 154 24.56 -9.03 -11.95
N LEU A 155 23.53 -8.51 -12.64
CA LEU A 155 23.65 -7.39 -13.57
C LEU A 155 24.14 -6.11 -12.89
N ARG A 156 23.53 -5.76 -11.75
CA ARG A 156 23.85 -4.55 -10.99
C ARG A 156 25.08 -4.72 -10.08
N LYS A 157 25.69 -5.90 -10.05
CA LYS A 157 26.85 -6.24 -9.20
C LYS A 157 26.63 -5.89 -7.73
N LEU A 158 25.40 -6.02 -7.25
CA LEU A 158 25.03 -5.66 -5.88
C LEU A 158 25.71 -6.63 -4.91
N ARG A 159 26.40 -6.09 -3.91
CA ARG A 159 27.09 -6.86 -2.85
C ARG A 159 26.36 -6.62 -1.53
N GLY A 160 26.01 -7.70 -0.82
CA GLY A 160 25.32 -7.63 0.47
C GLY A 160 24.55 -8.93 0.79
N PRO A 161 23.85 -9.01 1.93
CA PRO A 161 22.90 -10.09 2.18
C PRO A 161 21.72 -10.01 1.21
N GLU A 162 21.29 -11.16 0.69
CA GLU A 162 20.05 -11.26 -0.10
C GLU A 162 18.86 -11.22 0.86
N LYS A 163 17.86 -10.39 0.56
CA LYS A 163 16.62 -10.37 1.34
C LYS A 163 15.77 -11.54 0.85
N THR A 164 15.84 -12.66 1.56
CA THR A 164 15.01 -13.83 1.29
C THR A 164 13.71 -13.74 2.09
N TYR A 165 12.64 -14.25 1.49
CA TYR A 165 11.34 -14.36 2.15
C TYR A 165 11.04 -15.84 2.37
N GLU A 166 10.57 -16.16 3.57
CA GLU A 166 10.10 -17.51 3.89
C GLU A 166 8.61 -17.63 3.57
N PRO A 167 8.10 -18.85 3.28
CA PRO A 167 6.67 -19.07 3.13
C PRO A 167 5.89 -18.66 4.39
N VAL A 168 4.74 -18.02 4.18
CA VAL A 168 3.88 -17.50 5.24
C VAL A 168 2.45 -18.02 5.04
N VAL A 169 1.79 -18.46 6.11
CA VAL A 169 0.34 -18.69 6.10
C VAL A 169 -0.36 -17.36 6.41
N TYR A 170 -1.28 -16.96 5.53
CA TYR A 170 -1.88 -15.63 5.55
C TYR A 170 -2.62 -15.33 6.86
N GLY A 171 -3.39 -16.28 7.39
CA GLY A 171 -4.15 -16.12 8.63
C GLY A 171 -3.28 -15.90 9.85
N ASP A 172 -2.17 -16.63 9.97
CA ASP A 172 -1.19 -16.44 11.06
C ASP A 172 -0.56 -15.05 10.98
N PHE A 173 -0.21 -14.62 9.76
CA PHE A 173 0.30 -13.27 9.52
C PHE A 173 -0.71 -12.19 9.88
N LEU A 174 -1.97 -12.36 9.46
CA LEU A 174 -3.06 -11.42 9.73
C LEU A 174 -3.29 -11.28 11.24
N LEU A 175 -3.43 -12.40 11.96
CA LEU A 175 -3.60 -12.41 13.41
C LEU A 175 -2.45 -11.72 14.14
N ARG A 176 -1.20 -12.02 13.74
CA ARG A 176 -0.01 -11.39 14.35
C ARG A 176 -0.01 -9.88 14.15
N LYS A 177 -0.32 -9.41 12.95
CA LYS A 177 -0.22 -7.99 12.61
C LYS A 177 -1.45 -7.19 13.11
N VAL A 178 -2.64 -7.80 13.19
CA VAL A 178 -3.79 -7.22 13.92
C VAL A 178 -3.44 -7.10 15.40
N GLY A 179 -2.89 -8.15 16.01
CA GLY A 179 -2.42 -8.12 17.39
C GLY A 179 -1.43 -6.98 17.64
N SER A 180 -0.41 -6.82 16.80
CA SER A 180 0.57 -5.73 16.93
C SER A 180 -0.06 -4.33 16.84
N ASN A 181 -1.02 -4.13 15.95
CA ASN A 181 -1.60 -2.80 15.71
C ASN A 181 -2.59 -2.38 16.81
N PHE A 182 -3.30 -3.34 17.43
CA PHE A 182 -4.36 -3.04 18.40
C PHE A 182 -4.00 -3.33 19.86
N ASP A 183 -3.08 -4.26 20.14
CA ASP A 183 -2.75 -4.69 21.51
C ASP A 183 -1.53 -3.93 22.05
N THR A 184 -0.49 -3.74 21.24
CA THR A 184 0.75 -3.06 21.70
C THR A 184 0.82 -1.60 21.29
N GLY A 185 -0.05 -1.15 20.38
CA GLY A 185 -0.01 0.19 19.80
C GLY A 185 1.30 0.51 19.07
N LYS A 186 2.15 -0.50 18.83
CA LYS A 186 3.42 -0.38 18.11
C LYS A 186 3.24 -0.91 16.69
N GLY A 187 3.00 0.01 15.77
CA GLY A 187 3.03 -0.26 14.34
C GLY A 187 4.45 -0.22 13.80
N ARG A 188 4.65 -0.69 12.56
CA ARG A 188 5.90 -0.48 11.80
C ARG A 188 6.24 1.00 11.55
N TYR A 189 5.42 1.91 12.05
CA TYR A 189 5.30 3.32 11.68
C TYR A 189 5.43 4.29 12.84
N ASP A 190 5.68 3.78 14.05
CA ASP A 190 6.03 4.64 15.17
C ASP A 190 7.51 4.96 15.06
N ALA A 191 7.82 6.22 14.73
CA ALA A 191 9.17 6.73 14.91
C ALA A 191 9.51 6.67 16.42
N GLU A 192 10.71 6.20 16.75
CA GLU A 192 11.25 6.36 18.11
C GLU A 192 11.41 7.84 18.47
#